data_AF-A0A4W6CN30-F1
#
_entry.id   AF-A0A4W6CN30-F1
#
_cell.length_a   1.000
_cell.length_b   1.000
_cell.length_c   1.000
_cell.angle_alpha   90.00
_cell.angle_beta   90.00
_cell.angle_gamma   90.00
#
_symmetry.space_group_name_H-M   'P 1'
#
loop_
_entity.id
_entity.type
_entity.pdbx_description
1 polymer ?
#
loop_
_entity_poly.entity_id
_entity_poly.type
_entity_poly.pdbx_seq_one_letter_code
_entity_poly.pdbx_strand_id
1 'polypeptide(L)'
;LWETHLRPILIQRLPGTQGSLVVQQHITSTLSSLSAGWSIDLDSFQSPTPRGQVTFTNIVATLDPSAPRRLLLACHYDSKVLPPDPRAPERVFLGASDSAVPCAMILELATSLDAQLRSFKQLPVSLQLVFFDGEESFEEWTATDSLYGSRHLAERMANTPHPADSSHTTALQAVDLFVLLDLLGGPDPLIANHFDNTGALKRLHRQGLLTSHPSEQTYFRKDVYLGPVQDDHIPFLHKGVPVLHVIATPFPQFWHTLDDTEENMHRPTVENLTKIMAVFLAEYLGF
;
A
#
# COMPACT_ATOMS: atom_id res chain seq x y z
N LEU A 1 -4.56 0.37 15.09
CA LEU A 1 -5.05 0.51 13.69
C LEU A 1 -6.06 1.65 13.53
N TRP A 2 -7.30 1.51 13.96
CA TRP A 2 -8.41 2.44 13.63
C TRP A 2 -8.17 3.91 14.07
N GLU A 3 -8.02 4.12 15.37
CA GLU A 3 -7.91 5.47 15.94
C GLU A 3 -6.60 6.16 15.57
N THR A 4 -5.48 5.44 15.74
CA THR A 4 -4.14 6.01 15.63
C THR A 4 -3.67 6.11 14.18
N HIS A 5 -4.00 5.13 13.32
CA HIS A 5 -3.44 5.07 11.97
C HIS A 5 -4.44 5.41 10.88
N LEU A 6 -5.69 4.94 10.97
CA LEU A 6 -6.69 5.17 9.92
C LEU A 6 -7.32 6.56 9.98
N ARG A 7 -7.88 6.96 11.14
CA ARG A 7 -8.63 8.24 11.25
C ARG A 7 -7.86 9.48 10.80
N PRO A 8 -6.55 9.63 11.08
CA PRO A 8 -5.78 10.76 10.57
C PRO A 8 -5.65 10.81 9.04
N ILE A 9 -5.86 9.68 8.34
CA ILE A 9 -5.79 9.55 6.89
C ILE A 9 -7.17 9.78 6.23
N LEU A 10 -8.26 9.61 6.97
CA LEU A 10 -9.64 9.78 6.52
C LEU A 10 -10.06 11.25 6.37
N ILE A 11 -9.30 11.97 5.56
CA ILE A 11 -9.57 13.32 5.08
C ILE A 11 -9.41 13.32 3.55
N GLN A 12 -9.98 14.31 2.87
CA GLN A 12 -9.67 14.52 1.46
C GLN A 12 -8.18 14.88 1.32
N ARG A 13 -7.47 14.12 0.49
CA ARG A 13 -6.00 14.14 0.43
C ARG A 13 -5.49 14.10 -1.01
N LEU A 14 -6.10 14.92 -1.87
CA LEU A 14 -5.69 15.07 -3.27
C LEU A 14 -4.21 15.50 -3.38
N PRO A 15 -3.47 15.04 -4.40
CA PRO A 15 -2.07 15.41 -4.58
C PRO A 15 -1.87 16.95 -4.59
N GLY A 16 -0.82 17.41 -3.91
CA GLY A 16 -0.47 18.83 -3.80
C GLY A 16 -1.37 19.68 -2.88
N THR A 17 -2.37 19.10 -2.21
CA THR A 17 -3.24 19.84 -1.27
C THR A 17 -2.73 19.80 0.17
N GLN A 18 -3.30 20.65 1.03
CA GLN A 18 -3.01 20.63 2.46
C GLN A 18 -3.39 19.29 3.11
N GLY A 19 -4.45 18.62 2.64
CA GLY A 19 -4.85 17.30 3.13
C GLY A 19 -3.80 16.23 2.82
N SER A 20 -3.27 16.21 1.60
CA SER A 20 -2.14 15.33 1.24
C SER A 20 -0.93 15.59 2.15
N LEU A 21 -0.55 16.85 2.38
CA LEU A 21 0.56 17.19 3.28
C LEU A 21 0.34 16.71 4.72
N VAL A 22 -0.88 16.83 5.26
CA VAL A 22 -1.22 16.33 6.60
C VAL A 22 -1.05 14.81 6.68
N VAL A 23 -1.50 14.07 5.67
CA VAL A 23 -1.33 12.61 5.60
C VAL A 23 0.14 12.22 5.46
N GLN A 24 0.92 12.94 4.64
CA GLN A 24 2.37 12.73 4.53
C GLN A 24 3.07 12.91 5.90
N GLN A 25 2.72 13.97 6.63
CA GLN A 25 3.27 14.23 7.97
C GLN A 25 2.87 13.15 8.96
N HIS A 26 1.63 12.67 8.91
CA HIS A 26 1.15 11.58 9.76
C HIS A 26 1.95 10.28 9.53
N ILE A 27 2.10 9.85 8.27
CA ILE A 27 2.85 8.66 7.89
C ILE A 27 4.32 8.79 8.32
N THR A 28 4.97 9.91 7.97
CA THR A 28 6.40 10.11 8.24
C THR A 28 6.71 10.24 9.74
N SER A 29 5.88 10.96 10.50
CA SER A 29 6.05 11.09 11.95
C SER A 29 5.82 9.77 12.68
N THR A 30 4.81 8.99 12.24
CA THR A 30 4.56 7.65 12.78
C THR A 30 5.80 6.78 12.60
N LEU A 31 6.31 6.64 11.36
CA LEU A 31 7.47 5.79 11.07
C LEU A 31 8.77 6.29 11.73
N SER A 32 8.96 7.60 11.81
CA SER A 32 10.12 8.21 12.47
C SER A 32 10.14 7.97 13.99
N SER A 33 8.97 7.79 14.60
CA SER A 33 8.85 7.56 16.04
C SER A 33 9.20 6.12 16.47
N LEU A 34 9.23 5.19 15.51
CA LEU A 34 9.47 3.77 15.75
C LEU A 34 10.94 3.48 16.06
N SER A 35 11.19 2.56 17.00
CA SER A 35 12.54 2.28 17.49
C SER A 35 13.40 1.45 16.53
N ALA A 36 12.78 0.82 15.52
CA ALA A 36 13.45 0.20 14.39
C ALA A 36 14.29 1.20 13.57
N GLY A 37 13.97 2.50 13.65
CA GLY A 37 14.77 3.58 13.06
C GLY A 37 14.77 3.57 11.54
N TRP A 38 13.58 3.72 10.95
CA TRP A 38 13.38 3.77 9.51
C TRP A 38 14.13 4.94 8.84
N SER A 39 14.73 4.69 7.68
CA SER A 39 15.23 5.74 6.80
C SER A 39 14.10 6.19 5.88
N ILE A 40 13.71 7.46 5.97
CA ILE A 40 12.62 8.04 5.18
C ILE A 40 13.20 8.92 4.08
N ASP A 41 12.82 8.63 2.84
CA ASP A 41 13.08 9.43 1.65
C ASP A 41 11.75 9.92 1.06
N LEU A 42 11.66 11.22 0.80
CA LEU A 42 10.50 11.86 0.18
C LEU A 42 10.81 12.13 -1.30
N ASP A 43 10.19 11.35 -2.18
CA ASP A 43 10.35 11.45 -3.62
C ASP A 43 9.40 12.49 -4.20
N SER A 44 9.76 13.77 -4.07
CA SER A 44 8.95 14.89 -4.56
C SER A 44 9.30 15.27 -6.01
N PHE A 45 8.29 15.38 -6.86
CA PHE A 45 8.42 15.77 -8.26
C PHE A 45 7.18 16.53 -8.74
N GLN A 46 7.31 17.24 -9.87
CA GLN A 46 6.19 17.92 -10.51
C GLN A 46 5.82 17.20 -11.81
N SER A 47 4.52 17.02 -12.05
CA SER A 47 4.01 16.43 -13.28
C SER A 47 2.78 17.19 -13.81
N PRO A 48 2.62 17.34 -15.14
CA PRO A 48 1.42 17.90 -15.71
C PRO A 48 0.24 16.93 -15.53
N THR A 49 -0.92 17.50 -15.21
CA THR A 49 -2.20 16.80 -15.08
C THR A 49 -3.24 17.50 -15.95
N PRO A 50 -4.42 16.91 -16.21
CA PRO A 50 -5.54 17.62 -16.82
C PRO A 50 -5.91 18.94 -16.10
N ARG A 51 -5.62 19.04 -14.80
CA ARG A 51 -5.88 20.22 -13.96
C ARG A 51 -4.67 21.15 -13.78
N GLY A 52 -3.64 20.99 -14.60
CA GLY A 52 -2.42 21.79 -14.57
C GLY A 52 -1.26 21.10 -13.86
N GLN A 53 -0.22 21.87 -13.52
CA GLN A 53 0.98 21.35 -12.88
C GLN A 53 0.70 21.01 -11.41
N VAL A 54 0.97 19.78 -11.00
CA VAL A 54 0.80 19.31 -9.62
C VAL A 54 2.13 18.79 -9.08
N THR A 55 2.38 18.99 -7.78
CA THR A 55 3.51 18.38 -7.06
C THR A 55 3.01 17.11 -6.39
N PHE A 56 3.72 16.01 -6.64
CA PHE A 56 3.49 14.70 -6.04
C PHE A 56 4.67 14.37 -5.14
N THR A 57 4.42 13.62 -4.06
CA THR A 57 5.47 13.15 -3.14
C THR A 57 5.23 11.71 -2.73
N ASN A 58 5.99 10.76 -3.28
CA ASN A 58 5.98 9.40 -2.72
C ASN A 58 6.74 9.38 -1.39
N ILE A 59 6.31 8.55 -0.45
CA ILE A 59 7.00 8.33 0.82
C ILE A 59 7.66 6.96 0.76
N VAL A 60 8.99 6.93 0.81
CA VAL A 60 9.78 5.69 0.76
C VAL A 60 10.49 5.50 2.09
N ALA A 61 9.99 4.56 2.91
CA ALA A 61 10.61 4.21 4.18
C ALA A 61 11.34 2.87 4.06
N THR A 62 12.66 2.87 4.26
CA THR A 62 13.49 1.65 4.16
C THR A 62 14.08 1.33 5.52
N LEU A 63 13.89 0.09 5.99
CA LEU A 63 14.37 -0.35 7.30
C LEU A 63 15.90 -0.33 7.35
N ASP A 64 16.56 -1.06 6.45
CA ASP A 64 18.01 -0.99 6.24
C ASP A 64 18.32 -0.64 4.77
N PRO A 65 18.67 0.63 4.48
CA PRO A 65 19.03 1.06 3.13
C PRO A 65 20.27 0.38 2.56
N SER A 66 21.11 -0.23 3.40
CA SER A 66 22.34 -0.90 2.96
C SER A 66 22.12 -2.36 2.55
N ALA A 67 21.00 -2.95 2.92
CA ALA A 67 20.69 -4.34 2.59
C ALA A 67 20.62 -4.54 1.06
N PRO A 68 21.24 -5.60 0.51
CA PRO A 68 21.32 -5.80 -0.94
C PRO A 68 19.98 -6.12 -1.58
N ARG A 69 19.04 -6.68 -0.81
CA ARG A 69 17.71 -7.10 -1.26
C ARG A 69 16.63 -6.50 -0.37
N ARG A 70 15.42 -6.33 -0.91
CA ARG A 70 14.29 -5.81 -0.15
C ARG A 70 12.96 -6.45 -0.57
N LEU A 71 12.10 -6.68 0.42
CA LEU A 71 10.66 -6.84 0.22
C LEU A 71 10.04 -5.45 0.15
N LEU A 72 9.33 -5.14 -0.94
CA LEU A 72 8.62 -3.87 -1.09
C LEU A 72 7.14 -4.09 -0.77
N LEU A 73 6.64 -3.40 0.26
CA LEU A 73 5.23 -3.40 0.66
C LEU A 73 4.67 -2.00 0.41
N ALA A 74 3.60 -1.88 -0.38
CA ALA A 74 3.08 -0.57 -0.75
C ALA A 74 1.57 -0.48 -0.80
N CYS A 75 1.11 0.78 -0.87
CA CYS A 75 -0.23 1.24 -1.20
C CYS A 75 -0.11 2.68 -1.71
N HIS A 76 -1.19 3.25 -2.24
CA HIS A 76 -1.25 4.69 -2.48
C HIS A 76 -1.91 5.40 -1.30
N TYR A 77 -1.46 6.63 -1.00
CA TYR A 77 -2.02 7.43 0.09
C TYR A 77 -2.86 8.61 -0.40
N ASP A 78 -2.90 8.89 -1.70
CA ASP A 78 -3.81 9.91 -2.21
C ASP A 78 -5.27 9.44 -2.13
N SER A 79 -6.18 10.32 -2.54
CA SER A 79 -7.60 10.00 -2.66
C SER A 79 -8.07 10.52 -4.00
N LYS A 80 -9.03 9.83 -4.62
CA LYS A 80 -9.62 10.29 -5.87
C LYS A 80 -10.32 11.63 -5.76
N VAL A 81 -10.24 12.44 -6.82
CA VAL A 81 -11.15 13.57 -6.99
C VAL A 81 -12.49 13.09 -7.53
N LEU A 82 -13.55 13.19 -6.72
CA LEU A 82 -14.92 12.97 -7.17
C LEU A 82 -15.66 14.31 -7.35
N PRO A 83 -16.62 14.40 -8.27
CA PRO A 83 -17.52 15.54 -8.35
C PRO A 83 -18.27 15.75 -7.02
N PRO A 84 -18.47 17.00 -6.57
CA PRO A 84 -19.28 17.27 -5.38
C PRO A 84 -20.72 16.77 -5.55
N ASP A 85 -21.34 16.21 -4.49
CA ASP A 85 -22.77 15.91 -4.50
C ASP A 85 -23.56 17.22 -4.37
N PRO A 86 -24.41 17.59 -5.36
CA PRO A 86 -25.21 18.82 -5.28
C PRO A 86 -26.14 18.89 -4.07
N ARG A 87 -26.49 17.75 -3.46
CA ARG A 87 -27.36 17.64 -2.29
C ARG A 87 -26.59 17.70 -0.97
N ALA A 88 -25.29 17.48 -0.99
CA ALA A 88 -24.41 17.46 0.17
C ALA A 88 -23.00 17.95 -0.22
N PRO A 89 -22.85 19.25 -0.57
CA PRO A 89 -21.62 19.82 -1.11
C PRO A 89 -20.43 19.74 -0.13
N GLU A 90 -20.69 19.56 1.16
CA GLU A 90 -19.69 19.34 2.21
C GLU A 90 -19.15 17.90 2.25
N ARG A 91 -19.86 16.93 1.66
CA ARG A 91 -19.37 15.55 1.57
C ARG A 91 -18.30 15.46 0.51
N VAL A 92 -17.13 14.98 0.93
CA VAL A 92 -15.98 14.74 0.07
C VAL A 92 -15.66 13.25 0.05
N PHE A 93 -15.05 12.79 -1.04
CA PHE A 93 -14.53 11.43 -1.12
C PHE A 93 -13.35 11.28 -0.16
N LEU A 94 -13.43 10.26 0.69
CA LEU A 94 -12.37 9.93 1.65
C LEU A 94 -11.56 8.71 1.21
N GLY A 95 -12.09 7.82 0.35
CA GLY A 95 -11.38 6.61 -0.06
C GLY A 95 -10.89 5.80 1.14
N ALA A 96 -11.83 5.32 1.98
CA ALA A 96 -11.47 4.56 3.17
C ALA A 96 -10.82 3.22 2.81
N SER A 97 -11.39 2.46 1.87
CA SER A 97 -10.75 1.27 1.32
C SER A 97 -9.66 1.55 0.30
N ASP A 98 -9.60 2.80 -0.17
CA ASP A 98 -8.98 3.24 -1.43
C ASP A 98 -8.11 4.50 -1.24
N SER A 99 -6.92 4.43 -0.62
CA SER A 99 -6.33 3.28 0.08
C SER A 99 -5.96 3.63 1.53
N ALA A 100 -6.86 4.32 2.25
CA ALA A 100 -6.60 4.71 3.64
C ALA A 100 -6.43 3.50 4.59
N VAL A 101 -7.25 2.45 4.42
CA VAL A 101 -7.12 1.19 5.16
C VAL A 101 -5.81 0.48 4.82
N PRO A 102 -5.42 0.25 3.55
CA PRO A 102 -4.08 -0.21 3.20
C PRO A 102 -2.95 0.59 3.86
N CYS A 103 -2.99 1.93 3.83
CA CYS A 103 -2.02 2.78 4.52
C CYS A 103 -1.97 2.47 6.03
N ALA A 104 -3.13 2.42 6.68
CA ALA A 104 -3.25 2.16 8.11
C ALA A 104 -2.78 0.74 8.48
N MET A 105 -3.01 -0.25 7.61
CA MET A 105 -2.51 -1.62 7.78
C MET A 105 -0.98 -1.64 7.76
N ILE A 106 -0.34 -0.95 6.82
CA ILE A 106 1.13 -0.88 6.75
C ILE A 106 1.71 -0.21 8.00
N LEU A 107 1.12 0.89 8.46
CA LEU A 107 1.54 1.57 9.69
C LEU A 107 1.33 0.70 10.94
N GLU A 108 0.23 -0.05 11.02
CA GLU A 108 -0.03 -1.00 12.10
C GLU A 108 1.01 -2.12 12.11
N LEU A 109 1.38 -2.66 10.95
CA LEU A 109 2.39 -3.70 10.82
C LEU A 109 3.75 -3.20 11.30
N ALA A 110 4.18 -2.03 10.84
CA ALA A 110 5.43 -1.41 11.26
C ALA A 110 5.46 -1.16 12.78
N THR A 111 4.35 -0.66 13.35
CA THR A 111 4.23 -0.38 14.79
C THR A 111 4.21 -1.66 15.62
N SER A 112 3.41 -2.65 15.22
CA SER A 112 3.21 -3.90 15.98
C SER A 112 4.43 -4.81 15.95
N LEU A 113 5.23 -4.73 14.88
CA LEU A 113 6.45 -5.52 14.70
C LEU A 113 7.72 -4.72 15.01
N ASP A 114 7.63 -3.51 15.59
CA ASP A 114 8.77 -2.60 15.76
C ASP A 114 9.98 -3.26 16.45
N ALA A 115 9.73 -3.97 17.56
CA ALA A 115 10.79 -4.64 18.31
C ALA A 115 11.47 -5.75 17.47
N GLN A 116 10.71 -6.54 16.74
CA GLN A 116 11.21 -7.58 15.85
C GLN A 116 11.98 -6.96 14.69
N LEU A 117 11.39 -6.01 13.97
CA LEU A 117 12.03 -5.32 12.85
C LEU A 117 13.34 -4.65 13.27
N ARG A 118 13.41 -4.09 14.49
CA ARG A 118 14.66 -3.60 15.08
C ARG A 118 15.70 -4.70 15.25
N SER A 119 15.32 -5.86 15.80
CA SER A 119 16.22 -7.00 16.00
C SER A 119 16.71 -7.63 14.70
N PHE A 120 15.92 -7.56 13.63
CA PHE A 120 16.21 -8.19 12.33
C PHE A 120 16.62 -7.18 11.24
N LYS A 121 16.96 -5.95 11.64
CA LYS A 121 17.33 -4.86 10.73
C LYS A 121 18.50 -5.19 9.80
N GLN A 122 19.50 -5.92 10.29
CA GLN A 122 20.75 -6.21 9.55
C GLN A 122 20.71 -7.56 8.80
N LEU A 123 19.52 -8.01 8.40
CA LEU A 123 19.40 -9.20 7.55
C LEU A 123 19.67 -8.87 6.08
N PRO A 124 20.03 -9.87 5.24
CA PRO A 124 20.28 -9.66 3.82
C PRO A 124 19.09 -9.12 3.02
N VAL A 125 17.87 -9.28 3.56
CA VAL A 125 16.63 -8.78 2.98
C VAL A 125 16.01 -7.77 3.94
N SER A 126 15.95 -6.50 3.53
CA SER A 126 15.27 -5.44 4.28
C SER A 126 13.78 -5.38 3.94
N LEU A 127 12.98 -4.75 4.81
CA LEU A 127 11.64 -4.29 4.47
C LEU A 127 11.71 -2.85 3.94
N GLN A 128 11.03 -2.58 2.83
CA GLN A 128 10.79 -1.24 2.29
C GLN A 128 9.28 -1.01 2.20
N LEU A 129 8.84 0.10 2.77
CA LEU A 129 7.45 0.56 2.71
C LEU A 129 7.37 1.72 1.72
N VAL A 130 6.39 1.69 0.83
CA VAL A 130 6.12 2.77 -0.11
C VAL A 130 4.67 3.21 0.01
N PHE A 131 4.48 4.52 0.15
CA PHE A 131 3.17 5.16 0.06
C PHE A 131 3.21 6.05 -1.19
N PHE A 132 2.58 5.58 -2.27
CA PHE A 132 2.54 6.30 -3.55
C PHE A 132 1.60 7.49 -3.49
N ASP A 133 1.96 8.57 -4.20
CA ASP A 133 1.08 9.72 -4.42
C ASP A 133 0.58 9.76 -5.86
N GLY A 134 -0.66 10.17 -6.05
CA GLY A 134 -1.27 10.27 -7.38
C GLY A 134 -1.36 8.93 -8.11
N GLU A 135 -1.81 7.88 -7.44
CA GLU A 135 -2.28 6.68 -8.14
C GLU A 135 -3.47 7.06 -9.03
N GLU A 136 -4.37 7.88 -8.47
CA GLU A 136 -5.66 8.17 -9.04
C GLU A 136 -5.62 9.13 -10.22
N SER A 137 -6.55 8.93 -11.15
CA SER A 137 -6.79 9.88 -12.23
C SER A 137 -7.46 11.16 -11.73
N PHE A 138 -7.07 12.31 -12.27
CA PHE A 138 -7.70 13.61 -12.02
C PHE A 138 -9.00 13.79 -12.80
N GLU A 139 -9.10 13.20 -14.00
CA GLU A 139 -10.28 13.22 -14.84
C GLU A 139 -10.62 11.82 -15.35
N GLU A 140 -9.75 11.23 -16.18
CA GLU A 140 -10.00 9.94 -16.83
C GLU A 140 -8.77 9.04 -16.70
N TRP A 141 -8.98 7.78 -16.34
CA TRP A 141 -7.90 6.81 -16.25
C TRP A 141 -7.27 6.58 -17.62
N THR A 142 -6.05 7.10 -17.80
CA THR A 142 -5.25 6.94 -19.04
C THR A 142 -3.79 6.69 -18.69
N ALA A 143 -2.97 6.36 -19.69
CA ALA A 143 -1.53 6.15 -19.49
C ALA A 143 -0.77 7.38 -18.92
N THR A 144 -1.38 8.57 -18.98
CA THR A 144 -0.78 9.83 -18.50
C THR A 144 -1.56 10.51 -17.38
N ASP A 145 -2.83 10.14 -17.17
CA ASP A 145 -3.69 10.57 -16.07
C ASP A 145 -4.01 9.38 -15.16
N SER A 146 -2.95 8.83 -14.57
CA SER A 146 -2.94 7.78 -13.53
C SER A 146 -1.49 7.50 -13.13
N LEU A 147 -1.29 6.80 -12.01
CA LEU A 147 -0.03 6.18 -11.62
C LEU A 147 1.16 7.16 -11.62
N TYR A 148 0.93 8.41 -11.24
CA TYR A 148 1.95 9.46 -11.28
C TYR A 148 3.15 9.08 -10.42
N GLY A 149 2.89 8.75 -9.15
CA GLY A 149 3.89 8.39 -8.16
C GLY A 149 4.66 7.13 -8.53
N SER A 150 3.95 6.05 -8.85
CA SER A 150 4.58 4.76 -9.18
C SER A 150 5.35 4.78 -10.50
N ARG A 151 4.86 5.48 -11.55
CA ARG A 151 5.64 5.68 -12.79
C ARG A 151 6.95 6.39 -12.51
N HIS A 152 6.90 7.47 -11.73
CA HIS A 152 8.11 8.22 -11.35
C HIS A 152 9.07 7.37 -10.52
N LEU A 153 8.58 6.72 -9.46
CA LEU A 153 9.43 5.96 -8.54
C LEU A 153 10.06 4.74 -9.21
N ALA A 154 9.31 4.00 -10.04
CA ALA A 154 9.85 2.86 -10.78
C ALA A 154 10.99 3.28 -11.72
N GLU A 155 10.86 4.42 -12.40
CA GLU A 155 11.93 4.97 -13.24
C GLU A 155 13.13 5.43 -12.41
N ARG A 156 12.90 6.12 -11.29
CA ARG A 156 13.95 6.55 -10.36
C ARG A 156 14.74 5.36 -9.82
N MET A 157 14.05 4.31 -9.37
CA MET A 157 14.65 3.09 -8.86
C MET A 157 15.43 2.32 -9.93
N ALA A 158 14.93 2.31 -11.18
CA ALA A 158 15.63 1.69 -12.29
C ALA A 158 16.95 2.39 -12.63
N ASN A 159 17.07 3.69 -12.33
CA ASN A 159 18.25 4.50 -12.62
C ASN A 159 19.15 4.75 -11.40
N THR A 160 18.80 4.19 -10.23
CA THR A 160 19.58 4.35 -8.99
C THR A 160 20.42 3.11 -8.74
N PRO A 161 21.76 3.18 -8.76
CA PRO A 161 22.64 2.06 -8.39
C PRO A 161 22.31 1.49 -7.00
N HIS A 162 22.25 0.17 -6.87
CA HIS A 162 22.10 -0.51 -5.58
C HIS A 162 22.76 -1.89 -5.56
N PRO A 163 23.63 -2.23 -4.59
CA PRO A 163 24.13 -1.38 -3.51
C PRO A 163 24.83 -0.11 -4.03
N ALA A 164 25.09 0.86 -3.14
CA ALA A 164 25.79 2.09 -3.52
C ALA A 164 27.05 1.76 -4.33
N ASP A 165 27.30 2.55 -5.39
CA ASP A 165 28.40 2.37 -6.34
C ASP A 165 28.36 1.11 -7.22
N SER A 166 27.27 0.34 -7.21
CA SER A 166 27.10 -0.79 -8.15
C SER A 166 27.03 -0.31 -9.60
N SER A 167 27.85 -0.89 -10.47
CA SER A 167 27.80 -0.68 -11.93
C SER A 167 26.84 -1.63 -12.66
N HIS A 168 26.22 -2.58 -11.96
CA HIS A 168 25.49 -3.70 -12.56
C HIS A 168 24.08 -3.88 -12.04
N THR A 169 23.78 -3.37 -10.84
CA THR A 169 22.51 -3.58 -10.16
C THR A 169 21.91 -2.27 -9.71
N THR A 170 20.58 -2.18 -9.78
CA THR A 170 19.82 -0.97 -9.47
C THR A 170 18.88 -1.22 -8.28
N ALA A 171 18.36 -0.14 -7.68
CA ALA A 171 17.41 -0.21 -6.58
C ALA A 171 16.15 -0.98 -6.97
N LEU A 172 15.76 -0.94 -8.25
CA LEU A 172 14.67 -1.76 -8.78
C LEU A 172 15.00 -3.26 -8.74
N GLN A 173 16.19 -3.65 -9.17
CA GLN A 173 16.62 -5.06 -9.16
C GLN A 173 16.85 -5.61 -7.75
N ALA A 174 16.96 -4.75 -6.75
CA ALA A 174 17.02 -5.13 -5.35
C ALA A 174 15.66 -5.57 -4.79
N VAL A 175 14.55 -5.31 -5.48
CA VAL A 175 13.20 -5.69 -5.05
C VAL A 175 12.96 -7.16 -5.38
N ASP A 176 12.92 -8.00 -4.34
CA ASP A 176 12.66 -9.43 -4.50
C ASP A 176 11.20 -9.71 -4.87
N LEU A 177 10.31 -8.97 -4.23
CA LEU A 177 8.87 -9.05 -4.36
C LEU A 177 8.28 -7.69 -4.02
N PHE A 178 7.36 -7.23 -4.86
CA PHE A 178 6.50 -6.10 -4.60
C PHE A 178 5.11 -6.61 -4.21
N VAL A 179 4.73 -6.40 -2.95
CA VAL A 179 3.37 -6.61 -2.43
C VAL A 179 2.61 -5.29 -2.42
N LEU A 180 1.58 -5.18 -3.25
CA LEU A 180 0.71 -3.98 -3.35
C LEU A 180 -0.63 -4.25 -2.68
N LEU A 181 -1.03 -3.41 -1.73
CA LEU A 181 -2.32 -3.48 -1.03
C LEU A 181 -3.23 -2.39 -1.58
N ASP A 182 -4.41 -2.78 -2.05
CA ASP A 182 -5.39 -1.86 -2.61
C ASP A 182 -6.84 -2.38 -2.42
N LEU A 183 -7.81 -1.48 -2.34
CA LEU A 183 -9.24 -1.75 -2.19
C LEU A 183 -9.58 -2.74 -1.07
N LEU A 184 -8.95 -2.56 0.10
CA LEU A 184 -9.14 -3.42 1.28
C LEU A 184 -10.02 -2.71 2.31
N GLY A 185 -11.07 -3.38 2.78
CA GLY A 185 -11.97 -2.79 3.78
C GLY A 185 -13.37 -3.40 3.81
N GLY A 186 -13.85 -3.86 2.65
CA GLY A 186 -15.15 -4.53 2.54
C GLY A 186 -15.20 -5.90 3.25
N PRO A 187 -16.41 -6.42 3.53
CA PRO A 187 -16.58 -7.78 4.03
C PRO A 187 -16.19 -8.82 2.97
N ASP A 188 -15.68 -9.96 3.43
CA ASP A 188 -15.39 -11.16 2.61
C ASP A 188 -14.74 -10.89 1.24
N PRO A 189 -13.59 -10.17 1.20
CA PRO A 189 -12.94 -9.82 -0.05
C PRO A 189 -12.44 -11.08 -0.74
N LEU A 190 -12.64 -11.16 -2.05
CA LEU A 190 -12.05 -12.17 -2.90
C LEU A 190 -10.75 -11.61 -3.48
N ILE A 191 -9.61 -12.15 -3.06
CA ILE A 191 -8.28 -11.74 -3.52
C ILE A 191 -7.74 -12.86 -4.40
N ALA A 192 -7.65 -12.59 -5.70
CA ALA A 192 -7.06 -13.54 -6.66
C ALA A 192 -5.56 -13.68 -6.36
N ASN A 193 -5.18 -14.85 -5.87
CA ASN A 193 -3.80 -15.12 -5.45
C ASN A 193 -3.07 -15.93 -6.52
N HIS A 194 -2.04 -15.34 -7.11
CA HIS A 194 -1.14 -16.01 -8.06
C HIS A 194 0.06 -16.70 -7.39
N PHE A 195 0.20 -16.59 -6.06
CA PHE A 195 1.30 -17.20 -5.30
C PHE A 195 0.85 -18.38 -4.45
N ASP A 196 1.76 -19.35 -4.29
CA ASP A 196 1.41 -20.62 -3.68
C ASP A 196 1.27 -20.58 -2.14
N ASN A 197 1.82 -19.55 -1.49
CA ASN A 197 2.00 -19.51 -0.05
C ASN A 197 0.75 -19.02 0.73
N THR A 198 -0.32 -19.82 0.71
CA THR A 198 -1.53 -19.62 1.56
C THR A 198 -1.38 -20.22 2.96
N GLY A 199 -0.17 -20.61 3.38
CA GLY A 199 0.09 -21.30 4.64
C GLY A 199 -0.31 -20.49 5.86
N ALA A 200 0.03 -19.20 5.89
CA ALA A 200 -0.28 -18.29 6.98
C ALA A 200 -1.78 -18.18 7.28
N LEU A 201 -2.60 -17.94 6.24
CA LEU A 201 -4.05 -17.86 6.38
C LEU A 201 -4.64 -19.13 7.01
N LYS A 202 -4.27 -20.30 6.47
CA LYS A 202 -4.79 -21.59 6.93
C LYS A 202 -4.41 -21.87 8.38
N ARG A 203 -3.17 -21.57 8.78
CA ARG A 203 -2.72 -21.72 10.17
C ARG A 203 -3.49 -20.81 11.12
N LEU A 204 -3.61 -19.52 10.79
CA LEU A 204 -4.35 -18.55 11.60
C LEU A 204 -5.83 -18.94 11.77
N HIS A 205 -6.47 -19.38 10.68
CA HIS A 205 -7.86 -19.88 10.74
C HIS A 205 -7.98 -21.11 11.66
N ARG A 206 -7.13 -22.12 11.48
CA ARG A 206 -7.15 -23.35 12.29
C ARG A 206 -6.89 -23.09 13.78
N GLN A 207 -6.15 -22.03 14.10
CA GLN A 207 -5.90 -21.59 15.47
C GLN A 207 -7.04 -20.73 16.05
N GLY A 208 -8.08 -20.44 15.28
CA GLY A 208 -9.20 -19.59 15.72
C GLY A 208 -8.83 -18.12 15.92
N LEU A 209 -7.74 -17.66 15.28
CA LEU A 209 -7.22 -16.29 15.44
C LEU A 209 -7.85 -15.28 14.47
N LEU A 210 -8.69 -15.76 13.55
CA LEU A 210 -9.43 -14.96 12.57
C LEU A 210 -10.91 -14.83 12.98
N THR A 211 -11.41 -13.60 13.00
CA THR A 211 -12.79 -13.27 13.40
C THR A 211 -13.69 -13.20 12.18
N SER A 212 -14.92 -13.73 12.22
CA SER A 212 -15.84 -13.73 11.07
C SER A 212 -15.23 -14.34 9.79
N HIS A 213 -14.41 -15.40 9.95
CA HIS A 213 -13.78 -16.12 8.85
C HIS A 213 -14.27 -17.58 8.84
N PRO A 214 -15.39 -17.87 8.15
CA PRO A 214 -16.11 -19.13 8.29
C PRO A 214 -15.44 -20.33 7.59
N SER A 215 -14.49 -20.09 6.68
CA SER A 215 -13.85 -21.13 5.87
C SER A 215 -12.34 -20.91 5.76
N GLU A 216 -11.54 -21.98 5.68
CA GLU A 216 -10.08 -21.89 5.46
C GLU A 216 -9.67 -21.14 4.17
N GLN A 217 -10.57 -21.04 3.19
CA GLN A 217 -10.33 -20.40 1.89
C GLN A 217 -11.37 -19.30 1.61
N THR A 218 -11.46 -18.32 2.51
CA THR A 218 -12.41 -17.20 2.32
C THR A 218 -11.81 -16.09 1.47
N TYR A 219 -10.61 -15.60 1.83
CA TYR A 219 -10.06 -14.40 1.20
C TYR A 219 -9.24 -14.67 -0.06
N PHE A 220 -8.23 -15.55 0.03
CA PHE A 220 -7.30 -15.79 -1.06
C PHE A 220 -7.70 -17.00 -1.90
N ARG A 221 -7.93 -16.80 -3.20
CA ARG A 221 -8.41 -17.86 -4.12
C ARG A 221 -7.49 -17.96 -5.33
N LYS A 222 -7.16 -19.19 -5.73
CA LYS A 222 -6.27 -19.49 -6.88
C LYS A 222 -7.04 -19.90 -8.14
N ASP A 223 -8.29 -20.32 -7.96
CA ASP A 223 -9.16 -20.87 -8.99
C ASP A 223 -9.99 -19.79 -9.71
N VAL A 224 -9.71 -18.52 -9.42
CA VAL A 224 -10.45 -17.37 -9.95
C VAL A 224 -9.48 -16.45 -10.69
N TYR A 225 -9.81 -16.13 -11.93
CA TYR A 225 -9.16 -15.09 -12.72
C TYR A 225 -10.24 -14.12 -13.21
N LEU A 226 -10.17 -12.87 -12.79
CA LEU A 226 -11.17 -11.84 -13.11
C LEU A 226 -10.65 -10.79 -14.11
N GLY A 227 -9.49 -11.04 -14.72
CA GLY A 227 -8.83 -10.11 -15.64
C GLY A 227 -7.78 -9.24 -14.93
N PRO A 228 -6.91 -8.57 -15.70
CA PRO A 228 -5.90 -7.68 -15.13
C PRO A 228 -6.53 -6.37 -14.66
N VAL A 229 -6.06 -5.85 -13.52
CA VAL A 229 -6.38 -4.51 -13.02
C VAL A 229 -5.11 -3.67 -13.16
N GLN A 230 -5.22 -2.46 -13.72
CA GLN A 230 -4.11 -1.51 -13.70
C GLN A 230 -4.07 -0.80 -12.36
N ASP A 231 -2.88 -0.68 -11.79
CA ASP A 231 -2.61 -0.10 -10.48
C ASP A 231 -1.09 0.18 -10.40
N ASP A 232 -0.59 0.73 -9.29
CA ASP A 232 0.78 1.16 -9.02
C ASP A 232 1.85 0.09 -9.24
N HIS A 233 1.47 -1.18 -9.33
CA HIS A 233 2.40 -2.26 -9.66
C HIS A 233 2.82 -2.28 -11.13
N ILE A 234 2.04 -1.72 -12.04
CA ILE A 234 2.26 -1.82 -13.49
C ILE A 234 3.64 -1.29 -13.93
N PRO A 235 4.11 -0.10 -13.48
CA PRO A 235 5.42 0.41 -13.86
C PRO A 235 6.59 -0.48 -13.39
N PHE A 236 6.42 -1.17 -12.27
CA PHE A 236 7.41 -2.11 -11.71
C PHE A 236 7.36 -3.47 -12.43
N LEU A 237 6.15 -3.99 -12.67
CA LEU A 237 5.92 -5.24 -13.38
C LEU A 237 6.50 -5.20 -14.80
N HIS A 238 6.29 -4.11 -15.53
CA HIS A 238 6.85 -3.91 -16.88
C HIS A 238 8.38 -3.90 -16.91
N LYS A 239 9.02 -3.60 -15.77
CA LYS A 239 10.49 -3.62 -15.62
C LYS A 239 10.99 -4.92 -14.98
N GLY A 240 10.14 -5.93 -14.83
CA GLY A 240 10.52 -7.28 -14.42
C GLY A 240 10.47 -7.55 -12.91
N VAL A 241 9.90 -6.65 -12.10
CA VAL A 241 9.73 -6.87 -10.66
C VAL A 241 8.61 -7.89 -10.43
N PRO A 242 8.83 -8.96 -9.63
CA PRO A 242 7.76 -9.86 -9.22
C PRO A 242 6.72 -9.12 -8.36
N VAL A 243 5.43 -9.27 -8.69
CA VAL A 243 4.34 -8.55 -8.01
C VAL A 243 3.33 -9.52 -7.41
N LEU A 244 3.00 -9.33 -6.13
CA LEU A 244 1.81 -9.84 -5.46
C LEU A 244 0.81 -8.69 -5.29
N HIS A 245 -0.25 -8.68 -6.10
CA HIS A 245 -1.31 -7.68 -6.04
C HIS A 245 -2.43 -8.13 -5.10
N VAL A 246 -2.47 -7.55 -3.90
CA VAL A 246 -3.45 -7.83 -2.85
C VAL A 246 -4.60 -6.84 -2.99
N ILE A 247 -5.44 -7.09 -3.99
CA ILE A 247 -6.62 -6.30 -4.31
C ILE A 247 -7.88 -7.17 -4.28
N ALA A 248 -8.98 -6.64 -3.73
CA ALA A 248 -10.26 -7.32 -3.76
C ALA A 248 -10.85 -7.27 -5.18
N THR A 249 -11.25 -8.41 -5.74
CA THR A 249 -11.93 -8.52 -7.04
C THR A 249 -13.11 -9.50 -6.92
N PRO A 250 -14.38 -9.07 -7.11
CA PRO A 250 -14.82 -7.73 -7.50
C PRO A 250 -14.50 -6.66 -6.45
N PHE A 251 -14.45 -5.41 -6.90
CA PHE A 251 -14.17 -4.26 -6.04
C PHE A 251 -15.26 -4.08 -4.98
N PRO A 252 -14.95 -3.44 -3.83
CA PRO A 252 -15.97 -3.10 -2.83
C PRO A 252 -17.15 -2.35 -3.45
N GLN A 253 -18.37 -2.62 -2.98
CA GLN A 253 -19.59 -2.03 -3.56
C GLN A 253 -19.63 -0.49 -3.48
N PHE A 254 -18.86 0.09 -2.56
CA PHE A 254 -18.74 1.53 -2.34
C PHE A 254 -17.53 2.15 -3.07
N TRP A 255 -16.76 1.38 -3.84
CA TRP A 255 -15.61 1.87 -4.61
C TRP A 255 -16.00 3.06 -5.51
N HIS A 256 -15.18 4.12 -5.49
CA HIS A 256 -15.42 5.38 -6.18
C HIS A 256 -16.78 6.04 -5.88
N THR A 257 -17.31 5.86 -4.66
CA THR A 257 -18.51 6.55 -4.17
C THR A 257 -18.21 7.31 -2.89
N LEU A 258 -19.03 8.32 -2.57
CA LEU A 258 -18.95 9.05 -1.29
C LEU A 258 -19.27 8.19 -0.06
N ASP A 259 -19.64 6.92 -0.26
CA ASP A 259 -19.92 5.96 0.80
C ASP A 259 -18.66 5.14 1.16
N ASP A 260 -17.53 5.30 0.45
CA ASP A 260 -16.24 4.71 0.86
C ASP A 260 -15.66 5.47 2.08
N THR A 261 -16.16 5.09 3.26
CA THR A 261 -16.03 5.78 4.54
C THR A 261 -15.76 4.78 5.68
N GLU A 262 -15.31 5.24 6.85
CA GLU A 262 -15.02 4.35 8.00
C GLU A 262 -16.24 3.50 8.39
N GLU A 263 -17.44 4.07 8.31
CA GLU A 263 -18.70 3.43 8.72
C GLU A 263 -19.01 2.17 7.91
N ASN A 264 -18.59 2.13 6.65
CA ASN A 264 -18.81 1.00 5.74
C ASN A 264 -17.66 -0.03 5.75
N MET A 265 -16.61 0.20 6.54
CA MET A 265 -15.52 -0.76 6.70
C MET A 265 -15.94 -1.95 7.56
N HIS A 266 -15.68 -3.16 7.07
CA HIS A 266 -15.86 -4.38 7.85
C HIS A 266 -14.64 -4.63 8.74
N ARG A 267 -14.72 -4.14 9.98
CA ARG A 267 -13.60 -4.18 10.94
C ARG A 267 -12.94 -5.57 11.10
N PRO A 268 -13.69 -6.67 11.24
CA PRO A 268 -13.08 -8.00 11.35
C PRO A 268 -12.24 -8.40 10.13
N THR A 269 -12.66 -8.03 8.92
CA THR A 269 -11.87 -8.32 7.71
C THR A 269 -10.54 -7.60 7.76
N VAL A 270 -10.55 -6.29 8.04
CA VAL A 270 -9.32 -5.48 8.08
C VAL A 270 -8.35 -6.05 9.11
N GLU A 271 -8.81 -6.33 10.32
CA GLU A 271 -7.97 -6.91 11.38
C GLU A 271 -7.42 -8.29 11.00
N ASN A 272 -8.22 -9.13 10.35
CA ASN A 272 -7.76 -10.43 9.87
C ASN A 272 -6.67 -10.28 8.81
N LEU A 273 -6.87 -9.42 7.80
CA LEU A 273 -5.89 -9.16 6.75
C LEU A 273 -4.60 -8.60 7.35
N THR A 274 -4.67 -7.70 8.33
CA THR A 274 -3.49 -7.21 9.05
C THR A 274 -2.74 -8.34 9.74
N LYS A 275 -3.42 -9.25 10.46
CA LYS A 275 -2.77 -10.41 11.09
C LYS A 275 -2.11 -11.34 10.06
N ILE A 276 -2.78 -11.59 8.94
CA ILE A 276 -2.25 -12.41 7.85
C ILE A 276 -0.97 -11.78 7.30
N MET A 277 -0.99 -10.46 7.06
CA MET A 277 0.19 -9.72 6.60
C MET A 277 1.31 -9.71 7.63
N ALA A 278 1.00 -9.64 8.93
CA ALA A 278 2.00 -9.71 9.99
C ALA A 278 2.75 -11.06 9.97
N VAL A 279 2.01 -12.17 9.85
CA VAL A 279 2.61 -13.51 9.73
C VAL A 279 3.39 -13.65 8.43
N PHE A 280 2.86 -13.13 7.31
CA PHE A 280 3.58 -13.13 6.03
C PHE A 280 4.92 -12.39 6.14
N LEU A 281 4.95 -11.19 6.73
CA LEU A 281 6.17 -10.43 6.92
C LEU A 281 7.17 -11.16 7.83
N ALA A 282 6.70 -11.73 8.94
CA ALA A 282 7.55 -12.49 9.86
C ALA A 282 8.18 -13.71 9.15
N GLU A 283 7.39 -14.50 8.41
CA GLU A 283 7.91 -15.65 7.65
C GLU A 283 8.86 -15.23 6.52
N TYR A 284 8.56 -14.15 5.81
CA TYR A 284 9.39 -13.68 4.69
C TYR A 284 10.74 -13.13 5.16
N LEU A 285 10.72 -12.37 6.26
CA LEU A 285 11.92 -11.77 6.85
C LEU A 285 12.67 -12.74 7.77
N GLY A 286 12.06 -13.86 8.16
CA GLY A 286 12.70 -14.95 8.87
C GLY A 286 12.75 -14.79 10.39
N PHE A 287 11.68 -14.27 11.01
CA PHE A 287 11.55 -14.15 12.47
C PHE A 287 10.24 -14.65 13.05
#